data_AF-M5TAX7-F1
#
_entry.id   AF-M5TAX7-F1
#
_cell.length_a   1.000
_cell.length_b   1.000
_cell.length_c   1.000
_cell.angle_alpha   90.00
_cell.angle_beta   90.00
_cell.angle_gamma   90.00
#
_symmetry.space_group_name_H-M   'P 1'
#
loop_
_entity.id
_entity.type
_entity.pdbx_description
1 polymer ?
#
loop_
_entity_poly.entity_id
_entity_poly.type
_entity_poly.pdbx_seq_one_letter_code
_entity_poly.pdbx_strand_id
1 'polypeptide(L)'
;MSDIHAQYNDVEKLIDDEKFDEASAALEKILAEDDTFVLAHLALARVYTKTGDHEKAVKHGERVCELEPEDAFNFTAMSVTYQKAWAGTQDQEYIRKAEDAMARAQQLNAR
;
A
#
# COMPACT_ATOMS: atom_id res chain seq x y z
N MET A 1 -16.61 -1.31 -20.97
CA MET A 1 -15.43 -0.81 -20.24
C MET A 1 -15.84 -0.79 -18.79
N SER A 2 -15.20 -1.60 -17.96
CA SER A 2 -15.44 -1.52 -16.52
C SER A 2 -14.93 -0.17 -16.02
N ASP A 3 -15.66 0.48 -15.13
CA ASP A 3 -15.17 1.69 -14.48
C ASP A 3 -14.41 1.28 -13.22
N ILE A 4 -13.08 1.17 -13.34
CA ILE A 4 -12.18 0.79 -12.24
C ILE A 4 -12.35 1.73 -11.03
N HIS A 5 -12.66 3.02 -11.25
CA HIS A 5 -12.88 3.96 -10.16
C HIS A 5 -14.20 3.66 -9.43
N ALA A 6 -15.24 3.28 -10.16
CA ALA A 6 -16.49 2.83 -9.54
C ALA A 6 -16.30 1.51 -8.76
N GLN A 7 -15.58 0.54 -9.33
CA GLN A 7 -15.21 -0.70 -8.62
C GLN A 7 -14.44 -0.40 -7.34
N TYR A 8 -13.46 0.52 -7.39
CA TYR A 8 -12.66 0.92 -6.25
C TYR A 8 -13.51 1.56 -5.13
N ASN A 9 -14.49 2.38 -5.48
CA ASN A 9 -15.42 2.96 -4.49
C ASN A 9 -16.24 1.89 -3.76
N ASP A 10 -16.59 0.79 -4.41
CA ASP A 10 -17.26 -0.34 -3.76
C ASP A 10 -16.30 -1.14 -2.88
N VAL A 11 -15.03 -1.24 -3.26
CA VAL A 11 -13.98 -1.80 -2.39
C VAL A 11 -13.81 -0.99 -1.12
N GLU A 12 -13.78 0.35 -1.18
CA GLU A 12 -13.62 1.17 0.03
C GLU A 12 -14.72 0.87 1.06
N LYS A 13 -15.96 0.64 0.62
CA LYS A 13 -17.05 0.20 1.51
C LYS A 13 -16.77 -1.16 2.16
N LEU A 14 -16.21 -2.11 1.41
CA LEU A 14 -15.80 -3.41 1.97
C LEU A 14 -14.71 -3.24 3.03
N ILE A 15 -13.77 -2.32 2.82
CA ILE A 15 -12.71 -2.02 3.79
C ILE A 15 -13.29 -1.37 5.05
N ASP A 16 -14.23 -0.43 4.89
CA ASP A 16 -14.94 0.23 5.99
C ASP A 16 -15.76 -0.77 6.82
N ASP A 17 -16.36 -1.77 6.16
CA ASP A 17 -17.08 -2.89 6.77
C ASP A 17 -16.13 -3.98 7.35
N GLU A 18 -14.80 -3.76 7.30
CA GLU A 18 -13.76 -4.71 7.72
C GLU A 18 -13.78 -6.07 7.00
N LYS A 19 -14.40 -6.14 5.81
CA LYS A 19 -14.46 -7.31 4.94
C LYS A 19 -13.18 -7.44 4.11
N PHE A 20 -12.06 -7.64 4.80
CA PHE A 20 -10.72 -7.59 4.20
C PHE A 20 -10.48 -8.66 3.11
N ASP A 21 -11.06 -9.86 3.25
CA ASP A 21 -10.92 -10.91 2.24
C ASP A 21 -11.64 -10.54 0.93
N GLU A 22 -12.86 -10.01 1.03
CA GLU A 22 -13.63 -9.56 -0.14
C GLU A 22 -12.96 -8.33 -0.78
N ALA A 23 -12.48 -7.40 0.04
CA ALA A 23 -11.78 -6.21 -0.43
C ALA A 23 -10.50 -6.56 -1.19
N SER A 24 -9.65 -7.44 -0.63
CA SER A 24 -8.40 -7.84 -1.28
C SER A 24 -8.65 -8.57 -2.61
N ALA A 25 -9.61 -9.49 -2.67
CA ALA A 25 -9.98 -10.17 -3.91
C ALA A 25 -10.53 -9.21 -4.99
N ALA A 26 -11.28 -8.19 -4.59
CA ALA A 26 -11.78 -7.17 -5.51
C ALA A 26 -10.66 -6.24 -6.01
N LEU A 27 -9.72 -5.88 -5.14
CA LEU A 27 -8.53 -5.10 -5.51
C LEU A 27 -7.62 -5.85 -6.46
N GLU A 28 -7.41 -7.15 -6.26
CA GLU A 28 -6.64 -8.00 -7.18
C GLU A 28 -7.28 -8.05 -8.58
N LYS A 29 -8.62 -8.02 -8.67
CA LYS A 29 -9.32 -7.92 -9.96
C LYS A 29 -9.10 -6.57 -10.62
N ILE A 30 -9.16 -5.47 -9.85
CA ILE A 30 -8.84 -4.14 -10.37
C ILE A 30 -7.41 -4.13 -10.95
N LEU A 31 -6.44 -4.70 -10.22
CA LEU A 31 -5.05 -4.77 -10.68
C LEU A 31 -4.84 -5.73 -11.86
N ALA A 32 -5.73 -6.69 -12.08
CA ALA A 32 -5.73 -7.51 -13.28
C ALA A 32 -6.22 -6.74 -14.52
N GLU A 33 -7.02 -5.69 -14.33
CA GLU A 33 -7.46 -4.78 -15.41
C GLU A 33 -6.42 -3.67 -15.64
N ASP A 34 -5.84 -3.10 -14.57
CA ASP A 34 -4.79 -2.09 -14.59
C ASP A 34 -3.80 -2.27 -13.44
N ASP A 35 -2.63 -2.82 -13.73
CA ASP A 35 -1.56 -3.10 -12.76
C ASP A 35 -0.76 -1.85 -12.34
N THR A 36 -1.14 -0.68 -12.86
CA THR A 36 -0.59 0.62 -12.50
C THR A 36 -1.56 1.46 -11.66
N PHE A 37 -2.74 0.91 -11.33
CA PHE A 37 -3.74 1.62 -10.55
C PHE A 37 -3.30 1.78 -9.07
N VAL A 38 -2.67 2.94 -8.80
CA VAL A 38 -2.01 3.26 -7.53
C VAL A 38 -2.92 3.09 -6.32
N LEU A 39 -4.18 3.54 -6.42
CA LEU A 39 -5.14 3.45 -5.32
C LEU A 39 -5.40 2.00 -4.89
N ALA A 40 -5.43 1.05 -5.83
CA ALA A 40 -5.61 -0.36 -5.46
C ALA A 40 -4.36 -0.93 -4.76
N HIS A 41 -3.17 -0.54 -5.19
CA HIS A 41 -1.94 -0.91 -4.48
C HIS A 41 -1.89 -0.33 -3.05
N LEU A 42 -2.24 0.95 -2.87
CA LEU A 42 -2.34 1.57 -1.55
C LEU A 42 -3.37 0.88 -0.65
N ALA A 43 -4.55 0.58 -1.19
CA ALA A 43 -5.60 -0.12 -0.46
C ALA A 43 -5.18 -1.55 -0.07
N LEU A 44 -4.53 -2.31 -0.96
CA LEU A 44 -3.99 -3.64 -0.64
C LEU A 44 -2.92 -3.56 0.45
N ALA A 45 -2.01 -2.57 0.37
CA ALA A 45 -1.01 -2.36 1.41
C ALA A 45 -1.67 -2.10 2.79
N ARG A 46 -2.72 -1.28 2.82
CA ARG A 46 -3.51 -1.01 4.03
C ARG A 46 -4.24 -2.24 4.54
N VAL A 47 -4.90 -2.98 3.66
CA VAL A 47 -5.66 -4.20 4.00
C VAL A 47 -4.73 -5.27 4.56
N TYR A 48 -3.64 -5.59 3.87
CA TYR A 48 -2.69 -6.60 4.33
C TYR A 48 -1.96 -6.18 5.61
N THR A 49 -1.72 -4.88 5.82
CA THR A 49 -1.21 -4.37 7.09
C THR A 49 -2.17 -4.64 8.24
N LYS A 50 -3.48 -4.52 8.01
CA LYS A 50 -4.53 -4.78 9.01
C LYS A 50 -4.72 -6.27 9.28
N THR A 51 -4.60 -7.13 8.26
CA THR A 51 -4.75 -8.59 8.41
C THR A 51 -3.49 -9.29 8.91
N GLY A 52 -2.35 -8.58 8.95
CA GLY A 52 -1.07 -9.13 9.42
C GLY A 52 -0.23 -9.77 8.32
N ASP A 53 -0.67 -9.73 7.06
CA ASP A 53 0.08 -10.18 5.89
C ASP A 53 1.16 -9.14 5.49
N HIS A 54 2.11 -8.91 6.40
CA HIS A 54 3.09 -7.83 6.29
C HIS A 54 3.95 -7.88 5.02
N GLU A 55 4.30 -9.08 4.54
CA GLU A 55 5.08 -9.24 3.30
C GLU A 55 4.31 -8.74 2.08
N LYS A 56 3.02 -9.09 1.97
CA LYS A 56 2.16 -8.60 0.88
C LYS A 56 1.92 -7.11 1.01
N ALA A 57 1.72 -6.62 2.23
CA ALA A 57 1.56 -5.20 2.48
C ALA A 57 2.76 -4.39 1.95
N VAL A 58 3.97 -4.86 2.26
CA VAL A 58 5.23 -4.28 1.79
C VAL A 58 5.32 -4.32 0.27
N LYS A 59 5.04 -5.47 -0.35
CA LYS A 59 5.10 -5.61 -1.81
C LYS A 59 4.21 -4.60 -2.54
N HIS A 60 2.96 -4.42 -2.09
CA HIS A 60 2.06 -3.46 -2.72
C HIS A 60 2.48 -2.01 -2.44
N GLY A 61 2.98 -1.71 -1.24
CA GLY A 61 3.49 -0.37 -0.93
C GLY A 61 4.76 -0.01 -1.72
N GLU A 62 5.70 -0.95 -1.89
CA GLU A 62 6.90 -0.75 -2.72
C GLU A 62 6.49 -0.42 -4.17
N ARG A 63 5.47 -1.13 -4.69
CA ARG A 63 4.93 -0.86 -6.04
C ARG A 63 4.35 0.55 -6.18
N VAL A 64 3.70 1.11 -5.16
CA VAL A 64 3.24 2.51 -5.17
C VAL A 64 4.43 3.46 -5.33
N CYS A 65 5.50 3.26 -4.57
CA CYS A 65 6.70 4.09 -4.67
C CYS A 65 7.45 3.95 -6.01
N GLU A 66 7.34 2.79 -6.67
CA GLU A 66 7.85 2.60 -8.03
C GLU A 66 7.03 3.34 -9.09
N LEU A 67 5.70 3.31 -8.95
CA LEU A 67 4.77 3.96 -9.88
C LEU A 67 4.84 5.49 -9.77
N GLU A 68 4.99 6.00 -8.55
CA GLU A 68 5.02 7.44 -8.24
C GLU A 68 6.28 7.80 -7.43
N PRO A 69 7.48 7.77 -8.06
CA PRO A 69 8.77 7.91 -7.37
C PRO A 69 9.10 9.33 -6.90
N GLU A 70 8.25 10.29 -7.24
CA GLU A 70 8.38 11.71 -6.87
C GLU A 70 7.31 12.16 -5.87
N ASP A 71 6.39 11.27 -5.48
CA ASP A 71 5.37 11.60 -4.48
C ASP A 71 5.87 11.28 -3.06
N ALA A 72 6.13 12.34 -2.28
CA ALA A 72 6.55 12.22 -0.89
C ALA A 72 5.52 11.53 0.02
N PHE A 73 4.22 11.63 -0.32
CA PHE A 73 3.16 10.96 0.41
C PHE A 73 3.31 9.44 0.36
N ASN A 74 3.63 8.89 -0.80
CA ASN A 74 3.79 7.46 -0.99
C ASN A 74 4.96 6.89 -0.19
N PHE A 75 6.09 7.60 -0.14
CA PHE A 75 7.21 7.21 0.71
C PHE A 75 6.89 7.32 2.20
N THR A 76 6.04 8.27 2.60
CA THR A 76 5.55 8.37 3.98
C THR A 76 4.65 7.18 4.33
N ALA A 77 3.70 6.85 3.46
CA ALA A 77 2.85 5.67 3.61
C ALA A 77 3.69 4.38 3.67
N MET A 78 4.72 4.27 2.83
CA MET A 78 5.61 3.12 2.81
C MET A 78 6.43 2.98 4.11
N SER A 79 6.92 4.09 4.68
CA SER A 79 7.60 4.09 5.98
C SER A 79 6.69 3.53 7.08
N VAL A 80 5.41 3.91 7.09
CA VAL A 80 4.42 3.34 8.04
C VAL A 80 4.19 1.85 7.79
N THR A 81 4.07 1.42 6.53
CA THR A 81 3.92 0.00 6.18
C THR A 81 5.10 -0.82 6.69
N TYR A 82 6.33 -0.33 6.51
CA TYR A 82 7.53 -0.99 7.04
C TYR A 82 7.57 -1.04 8.56
N GLN A 83 7.19 0.03 9.25
CA GLN A 83 7.12 0.02 10.73
C GLN A 83 6.12 -1.02 11.23
N LYS A 84 4.98 -1.18 10.55
CA LYS A 84 3.99 -2.20 10.87
C LYS A 84 4.53 -3.60 10.59
N ALA A 85 5.23 -3.79 9.47
CA ALA A 85 5.89 -5.04 9.15
C ALA A 85 6.95 -5.42 10.19
N TRP A 86 7.79 -4.47 10.61
CA TRP A 86 8.74 -4.67 11.71
C TRP A 86 8.03 -5.03 13.02
N ALA A 87 6.96 -4.33 13.38
CA ALA A 87 6.22 -4.61 14.61
C ALA A 87 5.66 -6.05 14.63
N GLY A 88 5.14 -6.54 13.50
CA GLY A 88 4.56 -7.88 13.41
C GLY A 88 5.56 -9.02 13.17
N THR A 89 6.72 -8.74 12.55
CA THR A 89 7.71 -9.78 12.18
C THR A 89 9.00 -9.74 13.00
N GLN A 90 9.31 -8.61 13.64
CA GLN A 90 10.60 -8.31 14.29
C GLN A 90 11.81 -8.33 13.32
N ASP A 91 11.57 -8.31 12.00
CA ASP A 91 12.63 -8.26 10.99
C ASP A 91 13.25 -6.86 10.91
N GLN A 92 14.52 -6.78 11.31
CA GLN A 92 15.29 -5.54 11.33
C GLN A 92 15.50 -4.92 9.94
N GLU A 93 15.30 -5.67 8.85
CA GLU A 93 15.33 -5.10 7.52
C GLU A 93 14.23 -4.04 7.35
N TYR A 94 13.04 -4.29 7.90
CA TYR A 94 11.92 -3.37 7.77
C TYR A 94 12.13 -2.06 8.52
N ILE A 95 12.77 -2.05 9.70
CA ILE A 95 13.00 -0.78 10.40
C ILE A 95 13.98 0.11 9.63
N ARG A 96 15.03 -0.48 9.03
CA ARG A 96 15.95 0.25 8.15
C ARG A 96 15.22 0.79 6.91
N LYS A 97 14.42 -0.04 6.24
CA LYS A 97 13.63 0.39 5.09
C LYS A 97 12.63 1.50 5.44
N ALA A 98 12.08 1.50 6.65
CA ALA A 98 11.20 2.57 7.13
C ALA A 98 11.92 3.92 7.25
N GLU A 99 13.15 3.91 7.77
CA GLU A 99 14.00 5.10 7.88
C GLU A 99 14.38 5.63 6.50
N ASP A 100 14.79 4.75 5.59
CA ASP A 100 15.13 5.10 4.21
C ASP A 100 13.94 5.74 3.46
N ALA A 101 12.75 5.15 3.59
CA ALA A 101 11.53 5.70 3.00
C ALA A 101 11.18 7.07 3.59
N MET A 102 11.31 7.25 4.91
CA MET A 102 11.07 8.55 5.55
C MET A 102 12.06 9.62 5.10
N ALA A 103 13.35 9.28 5.01
CA ALA A 103 14.39 10.17 4.50
C ALA A 103 14.10 10.59 3.06
N ARG A 104 13.62 9.65 2.22
CA ARG A 104 13.22 9.94 0.84
C ARG A 104 12.02 10.89 0.78
N ALA A 105 10.99 10.68 1.60
CA ALA A 105 9.84 11.58 1.68
C ALA A 105 10.26 13.01 2.07
N GLN A 106 11.14 13.15 3.07
CA GLN A 106 11.66 14.45 3.50
C GLN A 106 12.47 15.12 2.39
N GLN A 107 13.30 14.37 1.66
CA GLN A 107 14.07 14.88 0.53
C GLN A 107 13.16 15.42 -0.56
N LEU A 108 12.07 14.72 -0.89
CA LEU A 108 11.11 15.14 -1.91
C LEU A 108 10.34 16.39 -1.49
N ASN A 109 9.93 16.50 -0.22
CA ASN A 109 9.25 17.69 0.31
C ASN A 109 10.14 18.94 0.42
N ALA A 110 11.47 18.77 0.44
CA ALA A 110 12.43 19.86 0.54
C ALA A 110 12.87 20.46 -0.82
N ARG A 111 12.32 19.95 -1.92
CA ARG A 111 12.58 20.44 -3.29
C ARG A 111 11.61 21.56 -3.66
#